data_AF-A0A6I4YKL0-F1
#
_entry.id   AF-A0A6I4YKL0-F1
#
_cell.length_a   1.000
_cell.length_b   1.000
_cell.length_c   1.000
_cell.angle_alpha   90.00
_cell.angle_beta   90.00
_cell.angle_gamma   90.00
#
_symmetry.space_group_name_H-M   'P 1'
#
loop_
_entity.id
_entity.type
_entity.pdbx_description
1 polymer ?
#
loop_
_entity_poly.entity_id
_entity_poly.type
_entity_poly.pdbx_seq_one_letter_code
_entity_poly.pdbx_strand_id
1 'polypeptide(L)'
;MSLVPDPELAALRAEAGQEIQANAGLIFRHQLTFTLGEHTWEVRCGVTDPQRLKPDEQSRWRAVATERSVPFEDLRILKVRPQDRPPFPGAAAADFDDGTLEVLEYGQVSDFTGIRVGTCVLRRP
;
A
#
# COMPACT_ATOMS: atom_id res chain seq x y z
N MET A 1 -24.64 -3.45 24.34
CA MET A 1 -24.60 -2.00 24.08
C MET A 1 -24.60 -1.81 22.58
N SER A 2 -25.73 -1.35 22.02
CA SER A 2 -25.85 -1.08 20.58
C SER A 2 -25.21 0.28 20.31
N LEU A 3 -24.07 0.29 19.63
CA LEU A 3 -23.47 1.52 19.11
C LEU A 3 -24.37 2.01 17.98
N VAL A 4 -25.19 3.03 18.25
CA VAL A 4 -25.85 3.78 17.18
C VAL A 4 -24.71 4.36 16.32
N PRO A 5 -24.66 4.09 15.01
CA PRO A 5 -23.61 4.62 14.17
C PRO A 5 -23.67 6.15 14.22
N ASP A 6 -22.57 6.77 14.62
CA ASP A 6 -22.41 8.22 14.62
C ASP A 6 -22.60 8.74 13.18
N PRO A 7 -23.65 9.53 12.90
CA PRO A 7 -23.96 9.99 11.56
C PRO A 7 -22.86 10.88 10.98
N GLU A 8 -22.10 11.59 11.83
CA GLU A 8 -20.98 12.43 11.39
C GLU A 8 -19.82 11.56 10.91
N LEU A 9 -19.46 10.52 11.67
CA LEU A 9 -18.44 9.56 11.26
C LEU A 9 -18.83 8.81 9.98
N ALA A 10 -20.12 8.47 9.82
CA ALA A 10 -20.62 7.84 8.60
C ALA A 10 -20.49 8.77 7.39
N ALA A 11 -20.77 10.06 7.55
CA ALA A 11 -20.61 11.06 6.49
C ALA A 11 -19.15 11.22 6.08
N LEU A 12 -18.23 11.32 7.05
CA LEU A 12 -16.78 11.43 6.79
C LEU A 12 -16.21 10.21 6.05
N ARG A 13 -16.67 9.00 6.41
CA ARG A 13 -16.31 7.77 5.69
C ARG A 13 -16.82 7.77 4.26
N ALA A 14 -18.05 8.24 4.04
CA ALA A 14 -18.63 8.33 2.71
C ALA A 14 -17.88 9.33 1.83
N GLU A 15 -17.52 10.49 2.38
CA GLU A 15 -16.72 11.51 1.69
C GLU A 15 -15.34 10.98 1.30
N ALA A 16 -14.62 10.36 2.25
CA ALA A 16 -13.32 9.74 1.97
C ALA A 16 -13.41 8.64 0.90
N GLY A 17 -14.47 7.80 0.95
CA GLY A 17 -14.72 6.78 -0.06
C GLY A 17 -14.96 7.37 -1.47
N GLN A 18 -15.71 8.46 -1.57
CA GLN A 18 -15.95 9.17 -2.83
C GLN A 18 -14.66 9.75 -3.41
N GLU A 19 -13.82 10.36 -2.58
CA GLU A 19 -12.54 10.92 -3.04
C GLU A 19 -11.60 9.83 -3.57
N ILE A 20 -11.51 8.69 -2.87
CA ILE A 20 -10.74 7.54 -3.34
C ILE A 20 -11.28 7.02 -4.67
N GLN A 21 -12.60 6.93 -4.82
CA GLN A 21 -13.21 6.47 -6.07
C GLN A 21 -12.95 7.45 -7.22
N ALA A 22 -13.10 8.76 -6.99
CA ALA A 22 -12.85 9.80 -7.97
C ALA A 22 -11.39 9.81 -8.45
N ASN A 23 -10.45 9.50 -7.55
CA ASN A 23 -9.01 9.50 -7.84
C ASN A 23 -8.43 8.10 -8.06
N ALA A 24 -9.26 7.06 -8.17
CA ALA A 24 -8.80 5.66 -8.18
C ALA A 24 -7.78 5.37 -9.28
N GLY A 25 -7.92 5.98 -10.46
CA GLY A 25 -6.98 5.81 -11.56
C GLY A 25 -5.59 6.41 -11.30
N LEU A 26 -5.50 7.44 -10.45
CA LEU A 26 -4.23 8.05 -10.06
C LEU A 26 -3.59 7.31 -8.88
N ILE A 27 -4.41 6.87 -7.92
CA ILE A 27 -3.97 6.19 -6.71
C ILE A 27 -3.52 4.76 -7.02
N PHE A 28 -4.33 4.00 -7.76
CA PHE A 28 -4.10 2.58 -8.07
C PHE A 28 -3.72 2.38 -9.55
N ARG A 29 -2.68 3.09 -9.96
CA ARG A 29 -2.24 3.19 -11.36
C ARG A 29 -1.57 1.93 -11.92
N HIS A 30 -1.15 0.99 -11.07
CA HIS A 30 -0.48 -0.24 -11.48
C HIS A 30 -1.45 -1.43 -11.40
N GLN A 31 -1.31 -2.36 -12.34
CA GLN A 31 -1.86 -3.71 -12.23
C GLN A 31 -0.67 -4.65 -12.09
N LEU A 32 -0.51 -5.28 -10.92
CA LEU A 32 0.62 -6.16 -10.64
C LEU A 32 0.12 -7.56 -10.25
N THR A 33 0.95 -8.55 -10.56
CA THR A 33 0.73 -9.94 -10.17
C THR A 33 1.82 -10.34 -9.19
N PHE A 34 1.45 -10.57 -7.94
CA PHE A 34 2.36 -11.05 -6.90
C PHE A 34 2.27 -12.57 -6.78
N THR A 35 3.39 -13.23 -6.54
CA THR A 35 3.46 -14.68 -6.36
C THR A 35 4.22 -15.06 -5.09
N LEU A 36 3.81 -16.16 -4.44
CA LEU A 36 4.50 -16.79 -3.33
C LEU A 36 4.23 -18.29 -3.34
N GLY A 37 5.22 -19.09 -3.77
CA GLY A 37 5.00 -20.51 -4.05
C GLY A 37 3.95 -20.69 -5.15
N GLU A 38 2.90 -21.46 -4.88
CA GLU A 38 1.78 -21.69 -5.82
C GLU A 38 0.69 -20.61 -5.74
N HIS A 39 0.80 -19.67 -4.80
CA HIS A 39 -0.20 -18.64 -4.60
C HIS A 39 0.07 -17.41 -5.46
N THR A 40 -1.00 -16.87 -6.05
CA THR A 40 -0.96 -15.69 -6.93
C THR A 40 -2.01 -14.68 -6.53
N TRP A 41 -1.65 -13.40 -6.59
CA TRP A 41 -2.54 -12.26 -6.34
C TRP A 41 -2.41 -11.23 -7.47
N GLU A 42 -3.48 -11.08 -8.24
CA GLU A 42 -3.60 -9.99 -9.21
C GLU A 42 -4.28 -8.80 -8.52
N VAL A 43 -3.58 -7.67 -8.44
CA VAL A 43 -4.07 -6.50 -7.71
C VAL A 43 -3.86 -5.20 -8.49
N ARG A 44 -4.85 -4.32 -8.42
CA ARG A 44 -4.65 -2.90 -8.70
C ARG A 44 -4.04 -2.23 -7.48
N CYS A 45 -2.94 -1.53 -7.71
CA CYS A 45 -2.18 -0.95 -6.62
C CYS A 45 -1.48 0.36 -7.02
N GLY A 46 -1.19 1.16 -5.99
CA GLY A 46 -0.30 2.30 -6.07
C GLY A 46 1.04 1.93 -5.46
N VAL A 47 2.12 2.20 -6.18
CA VAL A 47 3.48 2.07 -5.66
C VAL A 47 4.13 3.44 -5.67
N THR A 48 4.58 3.88 -4.50
CA THR A 48 5.16 5.22 -4.30
C THR A 48 6.55 5.10 -3.70
N ASP A 49 7.50 5.85 -4.27
CA ASP A 49 8.81 6.07 -3.67
C ASP A 49 8.66 7.01 -2.46
N PRO A 50 9.10 6.60 -1.25
CA PRO A 50 9.11 7.46 -0.08
C PRO A 50 9.76 8.84 -0.30
N GLN A 51 10.75 8.96 -1.18
CA GLN A 51 11.42 10.23 -1.52
C GLN A 51 10.48 11.27 -2.12
N ARG A 52 9.34 10.84 -2.68
CA ARG A 52 8.32 11.73 -3.25
C ARG A 52 7.34 12.29 -2.22
N LEU A 53 7.45 11.87 -0.96
CA LEU A 53 6.59 12.32 0.13
C LEU A 53 7.11 13.61 0.76
N LYS A 54 6.30 14.21 1.64
CA LYS A 54 6.70 15.39 2.41
C LYS A 54 7.86 15.06 3.37
N PRO A 55 8.74 16.02 3.71
CA PRO A 55 9.91 15.77 4.56
C PRO A 55 9.61 15.02 5.87
N ASP A 56 8.53 15.37 6.56
CA ASP A 56 8.16 14.71 7.82
C ASP A 56 7.81 13.22 7.62
N GLU A 57 7.12 12.90 6.52
CA GLU A 57 6.80 11.52 6.17
C GLU A 57 8.06 10.76 5.73
N GLN A 58 8.99 11.42 5.03
CA GLN A 58 10.26 10.81 4.65
C GLN A 58 11.06 10.37 5.89
N SER A 59 11.17 11.23 6.91
CA SER A 59 11.85 10.89 8.17
C SER A 59 11.26 9.65 8.83
N ARG A 60 9.93 9.53 8.86
CA ARG A 60 9.24 8.33 9.36
C ARG A 60 9.63 7.09 8.55
N TRP A 61 9.62 7.17 7.23
CA TRP A 61 9.95 6.02 6.38
C TRP A 61 11.43 5.66 6.39
N ARG A 62 12.34 6.62 6.65
CA ARG A 62 13.76 6.35 6.89
C ARG A 62 13.97 5.53 8.17
N ALA A 63 13.22 5.82 9.22
CA ALA A 63 13.25 5.03 10.45
C ALA A 63 12.79 3.59 10.19
N VAL A 64 11.68 3.41 9.45
CA VAL A 64 11.17 2.08 9.05
C VAL A 64 12.20 1.32 8.20
N ALA A 65 12.80 1.97 7.20
CA ALA A 65 13.85 1.35 6.37
C ALA A 65 15.03 0.84 7.23
N THR A 66 15.44 1.65 8.21
CA THR A 66 16.52 1.30 9.15
C THR A 66 16.14 0.11 10.02
N GLU A 67 14.95 0.12 10.62
CA GLU A 67 14.43 -0.99 11.44
C GLU A 67 14.38 -2.31 10.66
N ARG A 68 14.03 -2.23 9.36
CA ARG A 68 13.94 -3.38 8.47
C ARG A 68 15.26 -3.76 7.81
N SER A 69 16.35 -3.04 8.08
CA SER A 69 17.65 -3.23 7.41
C SER A 69 17.56 -3.21 5.88
N VAL A 70 16.69 -2.34 5.35
CA VAL A 70 16.47 -2.14 3.91
C VAL A 70 17.01 -0.77 3.51
N PRO A 71 17.73 -0.63 2.38
CA PRO A 71 18.11 0.68 1.86
C PRO A 71 16.88 1.54 1.61
N PHE A 72 16.90 2.78 2.08
CA PHE A 72 15.74 3.69 1.93
C PHE A 72 15.34 3.90 0.45
N GLU A 73 16.31 3.86 -0.45
CA GLU A 73 16.14 4.01 -1.90
C GLU A 73 15.43 2.81 -2.55
N ASP A 74 15.44 1.66 -1.89
CA ASP A 74 14.78 0.43 -2.33
C ASP A 74 13.42 0.23 -1.64
N LEU A 75 13.14 0.99 -0.58
CA LEU A 75 11.84 0.95 0.07
C LEU A 75 10.75 1.52 -0.85
N ARG A 76 9.62 0.84 -0.92
CA ARG A 76 8.43 1.28 -1.66
C ARG A 76 7.21 1.21 -0.75
N ILE A 77 6.28 2.15 -0.95
CA ILE A 77 4.99 2.16 -0.26
C ILE A 77 3.95 1.59 -1.20
N LEU A 78 3.28 0.52 -0.77
CA LEU A 78 2.25 -0.17 -1.52
C LEU A 78 0.86 0.20 -0.97
N LYS A 79 -0.04 0.61 -1.85
CA LYS A 79 -1.46 0.80 -1.55
C LYS A 79 -2.25 -0.14 -2.45
N VAL A 80 -2.87 -1.16 -1.86
CA VAL A 80 -3.73 -2.07 -2.62
C VAL A 80 -5.14 -1.48 -2.67
N ARG A 81 -5.79 -1.61 -3.83
CA ARG A 81 -7.18 -1.19 -4.00
C ARG A 81 -8.06 -1.93 -2.98
N PRO A 82 -8.99 -1.26 -2.27
CA PRO A 82 -9.77 -1.88 -1.20
C PRO A 82 -10.56 -3.13 -1.60
N GLN A 83 -10.94 -3.24 -2.88
CA GLN A 83 -11.69 -4.38 -3.41
C GLN A 83 -10.81 -5.60 -3.69
N ASP A 84 -9.50 -5.41 -3.83
CA ASP A 84 -8.57 -6.48 -4.18
C ASP A 84 -8.00 -7.11 -2.91
N ARG A 85 -7.73 -8.41 -2.95
CA ARG A 85 -7.11 -9.11 -1.83
C ARG A 85 -5.62 -8.75 -1.77
N PRO A 86 -5.11 -8.17 -0.67
CA PRO A 86 -3.69 -7.85 -0.58
C PRO A 86 -2.85 -9.13 -0.62
N PRO A 87 -1.74 -9.14 -1.38
CA PRO A 87 -0.79 -10.25 -1.37
C PRO A 87 -0.18 -10.42 0.03
N PHE A 88 0.27 -11.62 0.36
CA PHE A 88 0.92 -11.86 1.66
C PHE A 88 2.33 -11.27 1.72
N PRO A 89 2.84 -10.95 2.94
CA PRO A 89 4.26 -10.75 3.16
C PRO A 89 5.13 -11.85 2.53
N GLY A 90 6.23 -11.46 1.90
CA GLY A 90 7.12 -12.33 1.12
C GLY A 90 6.67 -12.57 -0.32
N ALA A 91 5.43 -12.24 -0.69
CA ALA A 91 5.00 -12.32 -2.09
C ALA A 91 5.69 -11.25 -2.93
N ALA A 92 6.06 -11.61 -4.16
CA ALA A 92 6.84 -10.77 -5.04
C ALA A 92 6.16 -10.57 -6.39
N ALA A 93 6.18 -9.34 -6.89
CA ALA A 93 5.84 -9.03 -8.27
C ALA A 93 7.14 -8.90 -9.08
N ALA A 94 7.30 -9.79 -10.07
CA ALA A 94 8.39 -9.67 -11.04
C ALA A 94 8.17 -8.46 -11.95
N ASP A 95 9.27 -7.95 -12.53
CA ASP A 95 9.26 -6.93 -13.58
C ASP A 95 8.67 -5.57 -13.16
N PHE A 96 8.82 -5.20 -11.89
CA PHE A 96 8.48 -3.85 -11.43
C PHE A 96 9.72 -2.95 -11.42
N ASP A 97 9.73 -1.90 -12.23
CA ASP A 97 10.82 -0.90 -12.27
C ASP A 97 12.21 -1.54 -12.48
N ASP A 98 12.30 -2.44 -13.46
CA ASP A 98 13.47 -3.28 -13.79
C ASP A 98 13.98 -4.15 -12.63
N GLY A 99 13.11 -4.46 -11.67
CA GLY A 99 13.41 -5.29 -10.51
C GLY A 99 12.25 -6.13 -10.04
N THR A 100 12.40 -6.69 -8.85
CA THR A 100 11.38 -7.48 -8.15
C THR A 100 10.86 -6.71 -6.95
N LEU A 101 9.55 -6.49 -6.89
CA LEU A 101 8.91 -5.82 -5.77
C LEU A 101 8.37 -6.86 -4.77
N GLU A 102 9.06 -7.03 -3.66
CA GLU A 102 8.70 -7.97 -2.60
C GLU A 102 7.96 -7.25 -1.47
N VAL A 103 6.82 -7.79 -1.06
CA VAL A 103 6.02 -7.26 0.06
C VAL A 103 6.70 -7.62 1.37
N LEU A 104 6.96 -6.62 2.22
CA LEU A 104 7.53 -6.83 3.56
C LEU A 104 6.44 -7.01 4.60
N GLU A 105 5.51 -6.05 4.68
CA GLU A 105 4.43 -6.08 5.66
C GLU A 105 3.29 -5.13 5.28
N TYR A 106 2.21 -5.20 6.06
CA TYR A 106 1.13 -4.23 6.00
C TYR A 106 0.82 -3.64 7.37
N GLY A 107 0.46 -2.36 7.37
CA GLY A 107 -0.22 -1.73 8.49
C GLY A 107 -1.68 -2.15 8.61
N GLN A 108 -2.35 -1.54 9.58
CA GLN A 108 -3.79 -1.68 9.76
C GLN A 108 -4.57 -1.10 8.58
N VAL A 109 -5.76 -1.65 8.32
CA VAL A 109 -6.69 -1.09 7.33
C VAL A 109 -7.22 0.23 7.88
N SER A 110 -7.28 1.24 7.01
CA SER A 110 -7.91 2.51 7.37
C SER A 110 -9.42 2.34 7.50
N ASP A 111 -9.98 2.68 8.66
CA ASP A 111 -11.43 2.70 8.89
C ASP A 111 -12.19 3.78 8.09
N PHE A 112 -11.46 4.68 7.44
CA PHE A 112 -12.01 5.75 6.61
C PHE A 112 -11.99 5.41 5.12
N THR A 113 -10.86 4.86 4.64
CA THR A 113 -10.68 4.62 3.19
C THR A 113 -10.80 3.16 2.80
N GLY A 114 -10.79 2.23 3.76
CA GLY A 114 -10.68 0.79 3.49
C GLY A 114 -9.34 0.37 2.88
N ILE A 115 -8.40 1.32 2.71
CA ILE A 115 -7.09 1.05 2.11
C ILE A 115 -6.16 0.50 3.17
N ARG A 116 -5.43 -0.55 2.78
CA ARG A 116 -4.29 -1.06 3.53
C ARG A 116 -3.01 -0.54 2.90
N VAL A 117 -2.16 0.08 3.72
CA VAL A 117 -0.83 0.54 3.30
C VAL A 117 0.19 -0.51 3.73
N GLY A 118 1.03 -0.93 2.79
CA GLY A 118 2.14 -1.84 3.02
C GLY A 118 3.48 -1.23 2.64
N THR A 119 4.53 -1.90 3.08
CA THR A 119 5.90 -1.64 2.66
C THR A 119 6.38 -2.78 1.78
N CYS A 120 7.14 -2.42 0.77
CA CYS A 120 7.82 -3.36 -0.10
C CYS A 120 9.30 -2.99 -0.19
N VAL A 121 10.12 -3.96 -0.57
CA VAL A 121 11.49 -3.74 -1.02
C VAL A 121 11.55 -4.00 -2.52
N LEU A 122 12.16 -3.08 -3.24
CA LEU A 122 12.53 -3.26 -4.64
C LEU A 122 13.93 -3.86 -4.69
N ARG A 123 14.06 -5.07 -5.22
CA ARG A 123 15.34 -5.73 -5.43
C ARG A 123 15.71 -5.66 -6.91
N ARG A 124 16.87 -5.09 -7.20
CA ARG A 124 17.45 -5.06 -8.55
C ARG A 124 18.54 -6.13 -8.67
N PRO A 125 18.79 -6.68 -9.87
CA PRO A 125 19.87 -7.63 -10.13
C PRO A 125 21.27 -7.06 -9.83
#